data_AF-A0A2D4NMV9-F1
#
_entry.id   AF-A0A2D4NMV9-F1
#
_cell.length_a   1.000
_cell.length_b   1.000
_cell.length_c   1.000
_cell.angle_alpha   90.00
_cell.angle_beta   90.00
_cell.angle_gamma   90.00
#
_symmetry.space_group_name_H-M   'P 1'
#
loop_
_entity.id
_entity.type
_entity.pdbx_description
1 polymer ?
#
loop_
_entity_poly.entity_id
_entity_poly.type
_entity_poly.pdbx_seq_one_letter_code
_entity_poly.pdbx_strand_id
1 'polypeptide(L)'
;QSTWVGKVMHKTASDKVEVLICQAFGFYPKKIQATWMRDGEICEYETLHRNVAPNSDGTYYVQLNIEIDPNEKDYYWCHVMHDGLQEPLVLAWKEEPDEKLQHPGSSKHSLSCSYLQVSGPSQELPQFLSMVHLDNQPIARYDNHTRTWEPLVPWMEMVKVKSCLDPVWVFRADLKSPQNDHLQNEGLHTWQAILGCELGEDGSKGYFHYGFNGTDFISFDKETLRWVTAQPQAQKLKEKWEDHPGWFQENKHFLEETCPVLLKRYLSFGKEALQRTVESIGEETLKLSFKRNPIIY
;
A
#
# COMPACT_ATOMS: atom_id res chain seq x y z
N GLN A 1 0.10 1.03 19.96
CA GLN A 1 -1.27 0.68 19.54
C GLN A 1 -1.24 0.61 18.02
N SER A 2 -1.47 -0.57 17.43
CA SER A 2 -1.55 -0.69 15.97
C SER A 2 -2.82 0.02 15.50
N THR A 3 -2.67 1.12 14.77
CA THR A 3 -3.79 1.87 14.22
C THR A 3 -4.28 1.15 12.97
N TRP A 4 -5.35 0.37 13.13
CA TRP A 4 -6.05 -0.22 12.00
C TRP A 4 -6.67 0.88 11.14
N VAL A 5 -6.51 0.77 9.84
CA VAL A 5 -7.17 1.67 8.88
C VAL A 5 -7.97 0.82 7.92
N GLY A 6 -9.26 1.08 7.81
CA GLY A 6 -10.14 0.43 6.84
C GLY A 6 -10.89 1.45 6.01
N LYS A 7 -11.04 1.16 4.71
CA LYS A 7 -11.78 2.01 3.77
C LYS A 7 -12.47 1.19 2.69
N VAL A 8 -13.55 1.74 2.14
CA VAL A 8 -14.21 1.24 0.94
C VAL A 8 -14.05 2.28 -0.15
N MET A 9 -13.51 1.87 -1.29
CA MET A 9 -13.40 2.67 -2.50
C MET A 9 -14.25 2.06 -3.58
N HIS A 10 -14.43 2.78 -4.68
CA HIS A 10 -15.14 2.27 -5.84
C HIS A 10 -14.36 2.54 -7.13
N LYS A 11 -14.62 1.71 -8.13
CA LYS A 11 -14.07 1.84 -9.48
C LYS A 11 -15.17 1.56 -10.49
N THR A 12 -15.42 2.51 -11.38
CA THR A 12 -16.36 2.31 -12.49
C THR A 12 -15.72 1.39 -13.54
N ALA A 13 -16.31 0.22 -13.76
CA ALA A 13 -15.87 -0.70 -14.82
C ALA A 13 -16.64 -0.46 -16.13
N SER A 14 -17.93 -0.11 -16.03
CA SER A 14 -18.79 0.36 -17.12
C SER A 14 -20.01 1.11 -16.57
N ASP A 15 -20.83 1.71 -17.42
CA ASP A 15 -22.08 2.39 -17.01
C ASP A 15 -23.06 1.48 -16.24
N LYS A 16 -22.90 0.16 -16.33
CA LYS A 16 -23.78 -0.83 -15.69
C LYS A 16 -23.11 -1.62 -14.57
N VAL A 17 -21.80 -1.46 -14.39
CA VAL A 17 -21.02 -2.27 -13.46
C VAL A 17 -20.00 -1.40 -12.75
N GLU A 18 -20.09 -1.41 -11.43
CA GLU A 18 -19.14 -0.78 -10.55
C GLU A 18 -18.49 -1.81 -9.64
N VAL A 19 -17.21 -1.63 -9.34
CA VAL A 19 -16.46 -2.50 -8.43
C VAL A 19 -16.28 -1.77 -7.12
N LEU A 20 -16.84 -2.30 -6.03
CA LEU A 20 -16.49 -1.85 -4.68
C LEU A 20 -15.24 -2.59 -4.20
N ILE A 21 -14.33 -1.85 -3.59
CA ILE A 21 -13.02 -2.31 -3.12
C ILE A 21 -12.93 -2.02 -1.62
N CYS A 22 -13.03 -3.06 -0.79
CA CYS A 22 -12.79 -2.97 0.63
C CYS A 22 -11.32 -3.20 0.93
N GLN A 23 -10.70 -2.34 1.72
CA GLN A 23 -9.33 -2.48 2.17
C GLN A 23 -9.23 -2.33 3.69
N ALA A 24 -8.42 -3.16 4.34
CA ALA A 24 -8.03 -2.97 5.74
C ALA A 24 -6.52 -3.18 5.90
N PHE A 25 -5.88 -2.35 6.72
CA PHE A 25 -4.42 -2.24 6.88
C PHE A 25 -4.00 -2.27 8.35
N GLY A 26 -2.76 -2.66 8.60
CA GLY A 26 -2.12 -2.52 9.91
C GLY A 26 -2.48 -3.63 10.90
N PHE A 27 -3.02 -4.77 10.43
CA PHE A 27 -3.50 -5.82 11.32
C PHE A 27 -2.46 -6.90 11.62
N TYR A 28 -2.55 -7.47 12.82
CA TYR A 28 -1.75 -8.61 13.26
C TYR A 28 -2.48 -9.33 14.41
N PRO A 29 -2.55 -10.67 14.48
CA PRO A 29 -1.89 -11.69 13.62
C PRO A 29 -2.47 -11.78 12.20
N LYS A 30 -1.94 -12.66 11.32
CA LYS A 30 -2.40 -12.76 9.92
C LYS A 30 -3.87 -13.17 9.76
N LYS A 31 -4.36 -14.07 10.61
CA LYS A 31 -5.67 -14.71 10.44
C LYS A 31 -6.76 -13.65 10.50
N ILE A 32 -7.52 -13.51 9.41
CA ILE A 32 -8.55 -12.49 9.26
C ILE A 32 -9.76 -13.07 8.52
N GLN A 33 -10.95 -12.63 8.91
CA GLN A 33 -12.19 -12.94 8.22
C GLN A 33 -12.83 -11.64 7.75
N ALA A 34 -12.74 -11.35 6.45
CA ALA A 34 -13.27 -10.12 5.85
C ALA A 34 -14.24 -10.47 4.73
N THR A 35 -15.49 -10.02 4.72
CA THR A 35 -16.47 -10.44 3.69
C THR A 35 -17.40 -9.29 3.34
N TRP A 36 -17.87 -9.28 2.09
CA TRP A 36 -18.95 -8.38 1.68
C TRP A 36 -20.30 -8.90 2.18
N MET A 37 -21.13 -7.98 2.66
CA MET A 37 -22.50 -8.22 3.10
C MET A 37 -23.43 -7.37 2.24
N ARG A 38 -24.53 -7.95 1.77
CA ARG A 38 -25.64 -7.25 1.11
C ARG A 38 -26.91 -7.46 1.91
N ASP A 39 -27.52 -6.39 2.41
CA ASP A 39 -28.79 -6.45 3.18
C ASP A 39 -28.79 -7.47 4.35
N GLY A 40 -27.62 -7.73 4.94
CA GLY A 40 -27.45 -8.71 6.02
C GLY A 40 -27.14 -10.14 5.57
N GLU A 41 -27.06 -10.40 4.27
CA GLU A 41 -26.61 -11.68 3.69
C GLU A 41 -25.14 -11.64 3.27
N ILE A 42 -24.45 -12.78 3.36
CA ILE A 42 -23.01 -12.89 3.05
C ILE A 42 -22.81 -13.09 1.53
N CYS A 43 -22.09 -12.19 0.88
CA CYS A 43 -21.73 -12.25 -0.53
C CYS A 43 -20.48 -13.11 -0.81
N GLU A 44 -20.49 -14.38 -0.39
CA GLU A 44 -19.29 -15.24 -0.44
C GLU A 44 -18.84 -15.54 -1.88
N TYR A 45 -19.78 -15.81 -2.79
CA TYR A 45 -19.47 -16.20 -4.18
C TYR A 45 -19.28 -15.01 -5.14
N GLU A 46 -19.82 -13.84 -4.79
CA GLU A 46 -19.72 -12.60 -5.58
C GLU A 46 -18.45 -11.82 -5.26
N THR A 47 -17.76 -12.19 -4.17
CA THR A 47 -16.47 -11.60 -3.82
C THR A 47 -15.40 -12.10 -4.80
N LEU A 48 -15.08 -11.27 -5.79
CA LEU A 48 -14.23 -11.61 -6.92
C LEU A 48 -12.76 -11.85 -6.55
N HIS A 49 -12.28 -11.17 -5.51
CA HIS A 49 -10.86 -11.21 -5.20
C HIS A 49 -10.62 -10.90 -3.73
N ARG A 50 -10.02 -11.83 -2.98
CA ARG A 50 -9.54 -11.60 -1.61
C ARG A 50 -8.03 -11.81 -1.58
N ASN A 51 -7.29 -10.72 -1.30
CA ASN A 51 -5.85 -10.80 -1.07
C ASN A 51 -5.53 -10.41 0.35
N VAL A 52 -4.82 -11.28 1.06
CA VAL A 52 -4.15 -10.92 2.33
C VAL A 52 -2.66 -10.96 2.07
N ALA A 53 -1.95 -9.87 2.37
CA ALA A 53 -0.51 -9.82 2.21
C ALA A 53 0.16 -9.08 3.37
N PRO A 54 1.39 -9.45 3.74
CA PRO A 54 2.09 -8.77 4.81
C PRO A 54 2.56 -7.40 4.33
N ASN A 55 2.50 -6.45 5.25
CA ASN A 55 3.20 -5.20 5.17
C ASN A 55 4.62 -5.38 5.69
N SER A 56 5.44 -4.40 5.40
CA SER A 56 6.85 -4.43 5.76
C SER A 56 7.14 -4.04 7.21
N ASP A 57 6.18 -3.40 7.88
CA ASP A 57 6.17 -3.09 9.32
C ASP A 57 5.79 -4.30 10.20
N GLY A 58 5.65 -5.50 9.61
CA GLY A 58 5.26 -6.72 10.29
C GLY A 58 3.74 -6.91 10.46
N THR A 59 2.93 -5.96 10.00
CA THR A 59 1.47 -6.09 9.95
C THR A 59 1.02 -6.71 8.63
N TYR A 60 -0.29 -6.79 8.40
CA TYR A 60 -0.89 -7.29 7.16
C TYR A 60 -1.90 -6.28 6.60
N TYR A 61 -2.16 -6.41 5.30
CA TYR A 61 -3.30 -5.79 4.65
C TYR A 61 -4.20 -6.84 4.00
N VAL A 62 -5.47 -6.47 3.82
CA VAL A 62 -6.45 -7.26 3.08
C VAL A 62 -7.18 -6.36 2.09
N GLN A 63 -7.45 -6.88 0.90
CA GLN A 63 -8.33 -6.26 -0.08
C GLN A 63 -9.39 -7.25 -0.56
N LEU A 64 -10.64 -6.79 -0.65
CA LEU A 64 -11.77 -7.53 -1.21
C LEU A 64 -12.49 -6.73 -2.27
N ASN A 65 -12.81 -7.36 -3.40
CA ASN A 65 -13.55 -6.72 -4.49
C ASN A 65 -14.92 -7.39 -4.69
N ILE A 66 -15.94 -6.60 -5.02
CA ILE A 66 -17.27 -7.08 -5.44
C ILE A 66 -17.77 -6.22 -6.60
N GLU A 67 -18.36 -6.84 -7.63
CA GLU A 67 -19.05 -6.15 -8.72
C GLU A 67 -20.51 -5.94 -8.35
N ILE A 68 -21.01 -4.73 -8.55
CA ILE A 68 -22.35 -4.30 -8.16
C ILE A 68 -23.00 -3.43 -9.25
N ASP A 69 -24.32 -3.31 -9.18
CA ASP A 69 -25.03 -2.22 -9.86
C ASP A 69 -24.70 -0.89 -9.15
N PRO A 70 -24.28 0.16 -9.88
CA PRO A 70 -23.99 1.46 -9.30
C PRO A 70 -25.13 2.06 -8.46
N ASN A 71 -26.38 1.68 -8.70
CA ASN A 71 -27.55 2.13 -7.95
C ASN A 71 -27.78 1.37 -6.64
N GLU A 72 -26.99 0.33 -6.37
CA GLU A 72 -27.14 -0.53 -5.20
C GLU A 72 -26.02 -0.35 -4.15
N LYS A 73 -25.12 0.64 -4.32
CA LYS A 73 -23.94 0.84 -3.45
C LYS A 73 -24.25 0.83 -1.95
N ASP A 74 -25.34 1.50 -1.56
CA ASP A 74 -25.72 1.69 -0.15
C ASP A 74 -26.17 0.40 0.54
N TYR A 75 -26.40 -0.68 -0.21
CA TYR A 75 -26.76 -1.99 0.33
C TYR A 75 -25.54 -2.87 0.65
N TYR A 76 -24.32 -2.42 0.37
CA TYR A 76 -23.10 -3.21 0.55
C TYR A 76 -22.22 -2.70 1.69
N TRP A 77 -21.87 -3.63 2.58
CA TRP A 77 -20.94 -3.38 3.68
C TRP A 77 -19.82 -4.42 3.70
N CYS A 78 -18.60 -3.98 3.92
CA CYS A 78 -17.48 -4.87 4.17
C CYS A 78 -17.32 -5.09 5.67
N HIS A 79 -17.45 -6.35 6.09
CA HIS A 79 -17.29 -6.76 7.48
C HIS A 79 -15.93 -7.40 7.68
N VAL A 80 -15.12 -6.86 8.59
CA VAL A 80 -13.79 -7.36 8.90
C VAL A 80 -13.73 -7.78 10.38
N MET A 81 -13.58 -9.08 10.61
CA MET A 81 -13.42 -9.70 11.91
C MET A 81 -11.98 -10.18 12.09
N HIS A 82 -11.43 -9.89 13.26
CA HIS A 82 -10.05 -10.18 13.58
C HIS A 82 -9.77 -10.17 15.08
N ASP A 83 -8.84 -11.02 15.53
CA ASP A 83 -8.48 -11.20 16.95
C ASP A 83 -7.91 -9.92 17.61
N GLY A 84 -7.37 -9.00 16.81
CA GLY A 84 -6.86 -7.70 17.24
C GLY A 84 -7.92 -6.60 17.34
N LEU A 85 -9.18 -6.91 17.02
CA LEU A 85 -10.32 -6.01 17.14
C LEU A 85 -11.26 -6.51 18.24
N GLN A 86 -11.71 -5.60 19.12
CA GLN A 86 -12.75 -5.93 20.12
C GLN A 86 -14.12 -6.11 19.47
N GLU A 87 -14.40 -5.35 18.40
CA GLU A 87 -15.64 -5.41 17.63
C GLU A 87 -15.31 -5.50 16.12
N PRO A 88 -16.16 -6.14 15.30
CA PRO A 88 -15.97 -6.19 13.87
C PRO A 88 -15.89 -4.79 13.26
N LEU A 89 -14.92 -4.58 12.38
CA LEU A 89 -14.83 -3.35 11.59
C LEU A 89 -15.82 -3.45 10.42
N VAL A 90 -16.89 -2.65 10.49
CA VAL A 90 -17.94 -2.57 9.45
C VAL A 90 -17.72 -1.31 8.61
N LEU A 91 -17.35 -1.51 7.35
CA LEU A 91 -17.01 -0.46 6.41
C LEU A 91 -18.08 -0.38 5.32
N ALA A 92 -18.82 0.73 5.29
CA ALA A 92 -19.68 1.07 4.15
C ALA A 92 -18.87 1.92 3.16
N TRP A 93 -19.30 1.92 1.90
CA TRP A 93 -18.96 3.07 1.06
C TRP A 93 -19.58 4.33 1.70
N LYS A 94 -18.77 5.38 1.78
CA LYS A 94 -19.24 6.71 2.15
C LYS A 94 -18.59 7.67 1.17
N GLU A 95 -19.36 8.63 0.67
CA GLU A 95 -18.76 9.89 0.25
C GLU A 95 -18.00 10.43 1.46
N GLU A 96 -16.67 10.45 1.37
CA GLU A 96 -15.88 11.05 2.44
C GLU A 96 -16.30 12.52 2.55
N PRO A 97 -16.80 12.99 3.70
CA PRO A 97 -16.90 14.42 3.94
C PRO A 97 -15.49 15.00 3.81
N ASP A 98 -15.37 16.17 3.19
CA ASP A 98 -14.15 16.94 2.91
C ASP A 98 -13.21 17.23 4.13
N GLU A 99 -13.43 16.60 5.28
CA GLU A 99 -12.81 16.93 6.57
C GLU A 99 -11.74 15.95 7.09
N LYS A 100 -11.40 14.84 6.40
CA LYS A 100 -10.42 13.86 6.95
C LYS A 100 -9.16 13.55 6.12
N LEU A 101 -8.77 14.46 5.23
CA LEU A 101 -7.36 14.70 4.91
C LEU A 101 -6.82 16.01 5.51
N GLN A 102 -7.67 16.75 6.23
CA GLN A 102 -7.24 17.81 7.13
C GLN A 102 -7.08 17.25 8.53
N HIS A 103 -5.93 16.64 8.80
CA HIS A 103 -5.23 17.08 9.99
C HIS A 103 -4.46 18.34 9.59
N PRO A 104 -4.89 19.56 9.97
CA PRO A 104 -4.09 20.78 9.78
C PRO A 104 -2.82 20.81 10.67
N GLY A 105 -2.32 19.63 11.08
CA GLY A 105 -1.24 19.47 12.05
C GLY A 105 -0.24 18.36 11.72
N SER A 106 -0.38 17.64 10.60
CA SER A 106 0.73 16.83 10.09
C SER A 106 1.29 17.49 8.84
N SER A 107 2.25 18.39 9.02
CA SER A 107 3.07 18.94 7.93
C SER A 107 3.96 17.90 7.25
N LYS A 108 3.74 16.61 7.55
CA LYS A 108 4.56 15.48 7.14
C LYS A 108 3.80 14.52 6.24
N HIS A 109 4.37 14.29 5.05
CA HIS A 109 3.90 13.30 4.10
C HIS A 109 5.00 12.30 3.78
N SER A 110 4.64 11.06 3.43
CA SER A 110 5.61 10.02 3.09
C SER A 110 5.23 9.24 1.83
N LEU A 111 6.24 8.89 1.04
CA LEU A 111 6.14 7.94 -0.05
C LEU A 111 7.08 6.78 0.26
N SER A 112 6.57 5.55 0.23
CA SER A 112 7.38 4.37 0.51
C SER A 112 7.06 3.23 -0.43
N CYS A 113 8.06 2.40 -0.67
CA CYS A 113 8.01 1.20 -1.47
C CYS A 113 8.36 0.04 -0.54
N SER A 114 7.43 -0.91 -0.40
CA SER A 114 7.65 -2.10 0.41
C SER A 114 7.77 -3.33 -0.47
N TYR A 115 8.70 -4.20 -0.14
CA TYR A 115 8.96 -5.44 -0.85
C TYR A 115 8.98 -6.61 0.13
N LEU A 116 8.46 -7.75 -0.30
CA LEU A 116 8.56 -9.02 0.38
C LEU A 116 9.10 -10.05 -0.60
N GLN A 117 10.05 -10.87 -0.17
CA GLN A 117 10.44 -12.08 -0.88
C GLN A 117 10.50 -13.26 0.09
N VAL A 118 9.90 -14.38 -0.29
CA VAL A 118 9.83 -15.60 0.52
C VAL A 118 10.71 -16.68 -0.13
N SER A 119 11.53 -17.37 0.66
CA SER A 119 12.54 -18.32 0.16
C SER A 119 11.95 -19.59 -0.46
N GLY A 120 10.70 -19.94 -0.15
CA GLY A 120 10.05 -21.16 -0.60
C GLY A 120 8.55 -21.00 -0.82
N PRO A 121 7.90 -22.01 -1.41
CA PRO A 121 6.46 -22.03 -1.56
C PRO A 121 5.81 -22.00 -0.17
N SER A 122 4.91 -21.04 0.03
CA SER A 122 4.13 -20.90 1.23
C SER A 122 2.65 -20.92 0.83
N GLN A 123 1.83 -21.63 1.59
CA GLN A 123 0.37 -21.49 1.47
C GLN A 123 -0.10 -20.14 2.05
N GLU A 124 0.76 -19.49 2.84
CA GLU A 124 0.40 -18.31 3.60
C GLU A 124 0.92 -16.99 3.04
N LEU A 125 2.07 -16.99 2.37
CA LEU A 125 2.69 -15.76 1.87
C LEU A 125 2.90 -15.85 0.37
N PRO A 126 2.66 -14.76 -0.39
CA PRO A 126 3.08 -14.72 -1.78
C PRO A 126 4.61 -14.85 -1.85
N GLN A 127 5.13 -15.57 -2.85
CA GLN A 127 6.59 -15.72 -3.02
C GLN A 127 7.30 -14.37 -3.18
N PHE A 128 6.60 -13.39 -3.77
CA PHE A 128 7.08 -12.04 -3.93
C PHE A 128 5.91 -11.05 -3.89
N LEU A 129 6.14 -9.88 -3.29
CA LEU A 129 5.21 -8.75 -3.28
C LEU A 129 6.01 -7.45 -3.38
N SER A 130 5.48 -6.47 -4.12
CA SER A 130 5.98 -5.10 -4.10
C SER A 130 4.81 -4.12 -4.14
N MET A 131 4.84 -3.09 -3.29
CA MET A 131 3.76 -2.13 -3.11
C MET A 131 4.30 -0.72 -2.91
N VAL A 132 3.53 0.27 -3.37
CA VAL A 132 3.78 1.71 -3.15
C VAL A 132 2.77 2.24 -2.15
N HIS A 133 3.22 2.97 -1.15
CA HIS A 133 2.39 3.61 -0.13
C HIS A 133 2.57 5.12 -0.14
N LEU A 134 1.46 5.86 -0.07
CA LEU A 134 1.41 7.29 0.20
C LEU A 134 0.77 7.48 1.58
N ASP A 135 1.48 8.12 2.51
CA ASP A 135 1.04 8.31 3.89
C ASP A 135 0.56 7.00 4.55
N ASN A 136 1.34 5.94 4.35
CA ASN A 136 1.05 4.55 4.78
C ASN A 136 -0.17 3.89 4.11
N GLN A 137 -0.84 4.54 3.17
CA GLN A 137 -1.91 3.92 2.39
C GLN A 137 -1.34 3.36 1.08
N PRO A 138 -1.55 2.07 0.74
CA PRO A 138 -1.08 1.54 -0.52
C PRO A 138 -1.88 2.11 -1.69
N ILE A 139 -1.15 2.59 -2.69
CA ILE A 139 -1.69 3.26 -3.88
C ILE A 139 -1.42 2.48 -5.17
N ALA A 140 -0.44 1.58 -5.16
CA ALA A 140 -0.14 0.69 -6.27
C ALA A 140 0.53 -0.61 -5.80
N ARG A 141 0.34 -1.69 -6.55
CA ARG A 141 0.96 -3.00 -6.34
C ARG A 141 1.64 -3.48 -7.62
N TYR A 142 2.80 -4.10 -7.51
CA TYR A 142 3.44 -4.74 -8.65
C TYR A 142 2.90 -6.16 -8.84
N ASP A 143 2.35 -6.44 -10.01
CA ASP A 143 2.00 -7.80 -10.41
C ASP A 143 3.19 -8.44 -11.14
N ASN A 144 3.72 -9.51 -10.53
CA ASN A 144 4.85 -10.25 -11.08
C ASN A 144 4.49 -11.07 -12.33
N HIS A 145 3.22 -11.41 -12.54
CA HIS A 145 2.77 -12.16 -13.71
C HIS A 145 2.73 -11.27 -14.95
N THR A 146 2.05 -10.12 -14.86
CA THR A 146 1.98 -9.15 -15.97
C THR A 146 3.21 -8.25 -16.05
N ARG A 147 4.05 -8.21 -15.01
CA ARG A 147 5.21 -7.31 -14.85
C ARG A 147 4.83 -5.84 -14.94
N THR A 148 3.64 -5.49 -14.44
CA THR A 148 3.13 -4.13 -14.44
C THR A 148 2.70 -3.69 -13.03
N TRP A 149 2.58 -2.38 -12.83
CA TRP A 149 2.03 -1.84 -11.60
C TRP A 149 0.52 -1.68 -11.75
N GLU A 150 -0.20 -2.35 -10.88
CA GLU A 150 -1.65 -2.25 -10.73
C GLU A 150 -1.99 -1.08 -9.80
N PRO A 151 -2.82 -0.13 -10.24
CA PRO A 151 -3.29 0.94 -9.39
C PRO A 151 -4.26 0.40 -8.34
N LEU A 152 -4.09 0.83 -7.09
CA LEU A 152 -4.99 0.49 -5.98
C LEU A 152 -5.94 1.65 -5.64
N VAL A 153 -5.73 2.82 -6.25
CA VAL A 153 -6.57 4.01 -6.10
C VAL A 153 -6.91 4.58 -7.48
N PRO A 154 -8.10 5.17 -7.70
CA PRO A 154 -8.55 5.57 -9.03
C PRO A 154 -7.61 6.55 -9.75
N TRP A 155 -7.02 7.50 -9.02
CA TRP A 155 -6.14 8.52 -9.59
C TRP A 155 -4.77 7.99 -10.04
N MET A 156 -4.40 6.76 -9.63
CA MET A 156 -3.16 6.12 -10.09
C MET A 156 -3.29 5.46 -11.46
N GLU A 157 -4.49 5.30 -12.02
CA GLU A 157 -4.70 4.74 -13.36
C GLU A 157 -4.05 5.59 -14.48
N MET A 158 -3.84 6.89 -14.20
CA MET A 158 -3.29 7.86 -15.15
C MET A 158 -1.76 7.94 -15.15
N VAL A 159 -1.08 7.19 -14.26
CA VAL A 159 0.36 7.31 -14.04
C VAL A 159 1.09 6.08 -14.58
N LYS A 160 1.98 6.25 -15.57
CA LYS A 160 2.98 5.21 -15.90
C LYS A 160 3.93 5.08 -14.70
N VAL A 161 3.70 4.06 -13.88
CA VAL A 161 4.36 3.86 -12.59
C VAL A 161 5.83 3.48 -12.78
N LYS A 162 6.74 4.44 -12.56
CA LYS A 162 8.15 4.19 -12.21
C LYS A 162 8.40 4.75 -10.81
N SER A 163 7.70 4.22 -9.81
CA SER A 163 7.68 4.80 -8.45
C SER A 163 8.81 4.31 -7.55
N CYS A 164 9.25 3.08 -7.78
CA CYS A 164 10.12 2.35 -6.87
C CYS A 164 11.29 1.73 -7.62
N LEU A 165 12.35 1.40 -6.89
CA LEU A 165 13.49 0.68 -7.44
C LEU A 165 13.06 -0.69 -7.98
N ASP A 166 13.73 -1.16 -9.02
CA ASP A 166 13.43 -2.45 -9.62
C ASP A 166 13.59 -3.57 -8.56
N PRO A 167 12.65 -4.52 -8.45
CA PRO A 167 12.78 -5.63 -7.51
C PRO A 167 14.08 -6.43 -7.63
N VAL A 168 14.63 -6.59 -8.84
CA VAL A 168 15.92 -7.24 -9.08
C VAL A 168 17.06 -6.43 -8.48
N TRP A 169 16.94 -5.10 -8.47
CA TRP A 169 17.88 -4.20 -7.80
C TRP A 169 17.79 -4.32 -6.28
N VAL A 170 16.57 -4.39 -5.73
CA VAL A 170 16.32 -4.47 -4.28
C VAL A 170 16.71 -5.84 -3.71
N PHE A 171 16.31 -6.93 -4.36
CA PHE A 171 16.54 -8.30 -3.88
C PHE A 171 17.53 -9.08 -4.76
N ARG A 172 18.66 -8.45 -5.09
CA ARG A 172 19.76 -9.01 -5.91
C ARG A 172 20.01 -10.50 -5.71
N ALA A 173 20.63 -11.13 -6.72
CA ALA A 173 21.08 -12.53 -6.67
C ALA A 173 21.88 -12.87 -5.40
N ASP A 174 22.50 -11.88 -4.76
CA ASP A 174 23.21 -12.03 -3.49
C ASP A 174 22.33 -12.52 -2.34
N LEU A 175 21.07 -12.11 -2.26
CA LEU A 175 20.13 -12.60 -1.24
C LEU A 175 19.68 -14.05 -1.51
N LYS A 176 19.82 -14.51 -2.76
CA LYS A 176 19.57 -15.88 -3.21
C LYS A 176 20.86 -16.71 -3.33
N SER A 177 22.01 -16.16 -2.92
CA SER A 177 23.31 -16.80 -3.10
C SER A 177 23.53 -17.90 -2.04
N PRO A 178 24.03 -19.10 -2.43
CA PRO A 178 24.42 -20.15 -1.49
C PRO A 178 25.49 -19.71 -0.47
N GLN A 179 26.21 -18.63 -0.75
CA GLN A 179 27.19 -18.09 0.21
C GLN A 179 26.55 -17.40 1.42
N ASN A 180 25.24 -17.16 1.36
CA ASN A 180 24.38 -16.74 2.47
C ASN A 180 23.68 -17.93 3.14
N ASP A 181 24.13 -19.17 2.93
CA ASP A 181 23.60 -20.36 3.62
C ASP A 181 23.59 -20.20 5.15
N HIS A 182 24.47 -19.37 5.73
CA HIS A 182 24.44 -19.06 7.17
C HIS A 182 23.16 -18.31 7.62
N LEU A 183 22.46 -17.67 6.68
CA LEU A 183 21.15 -17.05 6.90
C LEU A 183 20.00 -18.00 6.54
N GLN A 184 20.26 -19.02 5.70
CA GLN A 184 19.28 -19.97 5.20
C GLN A 184 19.41 -21.31 5.93
N ASN A 185 18.81 -21.41 7.12
CA ASN A 185 18.65 -22.68 7.82
C ASN A 185 17.45 -23.46 7.26
N GLU A 186 17.20 -24.68 7.77
CA GLU A 186 15.96 -25.41 7.44
C GLU A 186 14.73 -24.60 7.87
N GLY A 187 13.96 -24.11 6.90
CA GLY A 187 12.73 -23.36 7.16
C GLY A 187 12.36 -22.37 6.06
N LEU A 188 11.15 -21.82 6.18
CA LEU A 188 10.70 -20.71 5.33
C LEU A 188 11.29 -19.40 5.85
N HIS A 189 11.92 -18.63 4.97
CA HIS A 189 12.52 -17.34 5.31
C HIS A 189 11.88 -16.21 4.53
N THR A 190 11.80 -15.03 5.15
CA THR A 190 11.24 -13.83 4.54
C THR A 190 12.26 -12.70 4.54
N TRP A 191 12.50 -12.13 3.37
CA TRP A 191 13.19 -10.86 3.21
C TRP A 191 12.18 -9.75 3.02
N GLN A 192 12.35 -8.67 3.76
CA GLN A 192 11.55 -7.46 3.65
C GLN A 192 12.46 -6.29 3.30
N ALA A 193 11.97 -5.38 2.47
CA ALA A 193 12.67 -4.14 2.18
C ALA A 193 11.68 -2.98 2.19
N ILE A 194 12.05 -1.87 2.81
CA ILE A 194 11.30 -0.61 2.78
C ILE A 194 12.25 0.48 2.37
N LEU A 195 11.91 1.20 1.32
CA LEU A 195 12.60 2.43 0.96
C LEU A 195 11.63 3.52 0.61
N GLY A 196 11.99 4.75 0.93
CA GLY A 196 11.09 5.86 0.75
C GLY A 196 11.66 7.15 1.28
N CYS A 197 10.79 8.14 1.37
CA CYS A 197 11.12 9.46 1.86
C CYS A 197 9.93 10.04 2.62
N GLU A 198 10.25 10.82 3.64
CA GLU A 198 9.32 11.71 4.34
C GLU A 198 9.65 13.14 3.94
N LEU A 199 8.65 13.97 3.65
CA LEU A 199 8.77 15.41 3.53
C LEU A 199 8.27 16.03 4.83
N GLY A 200 9.10 16.85 5.47
CA GLY A 200 8.71 17.69 6.60
C GLY A 200 9.23 19.12 6.44
N GLU A 201 9.13 19.91 7.51
CA GLU A 201 9.57 21.32 7.53
C GLU A 201 11.07 21.47 7.25
N ASP A 202 11.88 20.53 7.73
CA ASP A 202 13.35 20.51 7.56
C ASP A 202 13.83 19.94 6.21
N GLY A 203 12.90 19.67 5.29
CA GLY A 203 13.18 19.08 3.99
C GLY A 203 12.82 17.59 3.91
N SER A 204 13.46 16.86 3.00
CA SER A 204 13.16 15.45 2.78
C SER A 204 14.14 14.53 3.50
N LYS A 205 13.61 13.54 4.22
CA LYS A 205 14.36 12.48 4.86
C LYS A 205 14.10 11.16 4.16
N GLY A 206 15.09 10.69 3.41
CA GLY A 206 15.09 9.37 2.79
C GLY A 206 15.47 8.26 3.76
N TYR A 207 14.95 7.06 3.55
CA TYR A 207 15.26 5.87 4.33
C TYR A 207 15.26 4.61 3.46
N PHE A 208 16.09 3.63 3.80
CA PHE A 208 16.11 2.31 3.17
C PHE A 208 16.52 1.25 4.19
N HIS A 209 15.60 0.36 4.52
CA HIS A 209 15.73 -0.68 5.53
C HIS A 209 15.45 -2.06 4.93
N TYR A 210 16.19 -3.06 5.39
CA TYR A 210 15.90 -4.47 5.16
C TYR A 210 15.58 -5.16 6.47
N GLY A 211 14.54 -5.98 6.43
CA GLY A 211 14.17 -6.94 7.46
C GLY A 211 14.43 -8.37 7.01
N PHE A 212 14.72 -9.24 7.97
CA PHE A 212 14.86 -10.68 7.78
C PHE A 212 14.03 -11.41 8.84
N ASN A 213 13.13 -12.29 8.39
CA ASN A 213 12.17 -12.99 9.24
C ASN A 213 11.39 -12.06 10.20
N GLY A 214 10.98 -10.88 9.71
CA GLY A 214 10.23 -9.90 10.50
C GLY A 214 11.06 -9.08 11.48
N THR A 215 12.39 -9.22 11.47
CA THR A 215 13.29 -8.45 12.35
C THR A 215 14.16 -7.50 11.53
N ASP A 216 14.41 -6.29 12.03
CA ASP A 216 15.37 -5.36 11.45
C ASP A 216 16.73 -6.03 11.27
N PHE A 217 17.31 -5.89 10.07
CA PHE A 217 18.52 -6.64 9.70
C PHE A 217 19.67 -5.70 9.31
N ILE A 218 19.44 -4.84 8.32
CA ILE A 218 20.45 -3.91 7.80
C ILE A 218 19.77 -2.70 7.15
N SER A 219 20.37 -1.52 7.26
CA SER A 219 19.84 -0.28 6.68
C SER A 219 20.92 0.54 5.98
N PHE A 220 20.52 1.34 5.00
CA PHE A 220 21.44 2.23 4.28
C PHE A 220 21.49 3.60 4.95
N ASP A 221 22.70 4.06 5.26
CA ASP A 221 22.98 5.43 5.66
C ASP A 221 23.43 6.23 4.44
N LYS A 222 22.53 7.11 3.96
CA LYS A 222 22.76 7.94 2.78
C LYS A 222 23.79 9.06 2.99
N GLU A 223 24.06 9.43 4.25
CA GLU A 223 25.04 10.48 4.57
C GLU A 223 26.46 9.93 4.49
N THR A 224 26.67 8.73 5.04
CA THR A 224 27.99 8.07 5.00
C THR A 224 28.17 7.15 3.78
N LEU A 225 27.10 6.88 3.02
CA LEU A 225 27.04 5.93 1.91
C LEU A 225 27.45 4.51 2.31
N ARG A 226 27.06 4.10 3.52
CA ARG A 226 27.42 2.81 4.11
C ARG A 226 26.21 2.07 4.62
N TRP A 227 26.41 0.77 4.89
CA TRP A 227 25.38 -0.05 5.50
C TRP A 227 25.56 -0.11 7.01
N VAL A 228 24.47 0.02 7.74
CA VAL A 228 24.40 -0.09 9.19
C VAL A 228 23.72 -1.40 9.52
N THR A 229 24.43 -2.27 10.23
CA THR A 229 23.90 -3.58 10.64
C THR A 229 23.07 -3.42 11.92
N ALA A 230 21.87 -3.97 11.92
CA ALA A 230 21.05 -4.11 13.13
C ALA A 230 21.33 -5.46 13.83
N GLN A 231 21.79 -6.46 13.07
CA GLN A 231 22.02 -7.83 13.53
C GLN A 231 23.45 -8.30 13.19
N PRO A 232 24.12 -9.06 14.07
CA PRO A 232 25.47 -9.58 13.80
C PRO A 232 25.54 -10.43 12.52
N GLN A 233 24.48 -11.17 12.21
CA GLN A 233 24.39 -12.02 11.02
C GLN A 233 24.42 -11.21 9.70
N ALA A 234 24.10 -9.91 9.76
CA ALA A 234 24.14 -9.01 8.62
C ALA A 234 25.56 -8.54 8.25
N GLN A 235 26.56 -8.77 9.11
CA GLN A 235 27.93 -8.26 8.90
C GLN A 235 28.56 -8.79 7.61
N LYS A 236 28.41 -10.09 7.33
CA LYS A 236 28.94 -10.70 6.10
C LYS A 236 28.26 -10.14 4.84
N LEU A 237 26.95 -9.86 4.93
CA LEU A 237 26.21 -9.24 3.83
C LEU A 237 26.67 -7.80 3.61
N LYS A 238 26.86 -7.03 4.69
CA LYS A 238 27.40 -5.67 4.66
C LYS A 238 28.73 -5.61 3.91
N GLU A 239 29.70 -6.44 4.29
CA GLU A 239 31.04 -6.43 3.69
C GLU A 239 30.97 -6.68 2.17
N LYS A 240 30.15 -7.64 1.75
CA LYS A 240 29.93 -7.95 0.33
C LYS A 240 29.27 -6.77 -0.42
N TRP A 241 28.28 -6.16 0.21
CA TRP A 241 27.55 -5.05 -0.35
C TRP A 241 28.39 -3.77 -0.45
N GLU A 242 29.28 -3.55 0.51
CA GLU A 242 30.21 -2.42 0.56
C GLU A 242 31.33 -2.49 -0.49
N ASP A 243 31.69 -3.70 -0.94
CA ASP A 243 32.70 -3.92 -1.98
C ASP A 243 32.19 -3.65 -3.41
N HIS A 244 30.86 -3.55 -3.62
CA HIS A 244 30.29 -3.39 -4.96
C HIS A 244 30.27 -1.90 -5.41
N PRO A 245 30.99 -1.52 -6.49
CA PRO A 245 31.00 -0.14 -6.96
C PRO A 245 29.64 0.30 -7.51
N GLY A 246 29.25 1.55 -7.21
CA GLY A 246 28.09 2.24 -7.79
C GLY A 246 26.76 2.04 -7.06
N TRP A 247 26.65 1.06 -6.16
CA TRP A 247 25.37 0.72 -5.53
C TRP A 247 24.80 1.82 -4.62
N PHE A 248 25.68 2.46 -3.84
CA PHE A 248 25.27 3.50 -2.89
C PHE A 248 24.80 4.80 -3.57
N GLN A 249 25.27 5.08 -4.79
CA GLN A 249 24.92 6.30 -5.52
C GLN A 249 23.49 6.26 -6.06
N GLU A 250 23.08 5.14 -6.65
CA GLU A 250 21.69 4.97 -7.11
C GLU A 250 20.70 4.99 -5.94
N ASN A 251 21.05 4.35 -4.82
CA ASN A 251 20.22 4.39 -3.61
C ASN A 251 20.12 5.83 -3.09
N LYS A 252 21.24 6.57 -3.02
CA LYS A 252 21.23 7.98 -2.61
C LYS A 252 20.36 8.83 -3.54
N HIS A 253 20.56 8.71 -4.85
CA HIS A 253 19.80 9.48 -5.84
C HIS A 253 18.30 9.20 -5.76
N PHE A 254 17.90 7.94 -5.55
CA PHE A 254 16.49 7.62 -5.33
C PHE A 254 15.95 8.30 -4.07
N LEU A 255 16.67 8.21 -2.96
CA LEU A 255 16.23 8.70 -1.65
C LEU A 255 16.21 10.23 -1.54
N GLU A 256 17.10 10.94 -2.24
CA GLU A 256 17.25 12.39 -2.15
C GLU A 256 16.56 13.16 -3.27
N GLU A 257 16.46 12.58 -4.46
CA GLU A 257 15.93 13.27 -5.64
C GLU A 257 14.65 12.63 -6.16
N THR A 258 14.68 11.32 -6.46
CA THR A 258 13.54 10.66 -7.13
C THR A 258 12.31 10.58 -6.22
N CYS A 259 12.47 10.06 -5.01
CA CYS A 259 11.35 9.87 -4.09
C CYS A 259 10.64 11.18 -3.72
N PRO A 260 11.34 12.27 -3.34
CA PRO A 260 10.67 13.52 -2.97
C PRO A 260 9.90 14.15 -4.14
N VAL A 261 10.42 14.04 -5.36
CA VAL A 261 9.74 14.49 -6.58
C VAL A 261 8.46 13.68 -6.83
N LEU A 262 8.54 12.36 -6.70
CA LEU A 262 7.38 11.48 -6.85
C LEU A 262 6.33 11.72 -5.77
N LEU A 263 6.74 11.90 -4.52
CA LEU A 263 5.84 12.21 -3.41
C LEU A 263 5.03 13.48 -3.69
N LYS A 264 5.70 14.58 -4.06
CA LYS A 264 5.01 15.83 -4.44
C LYS A 264 4.03 15.63 -5.59
N ARG A 265 4.41 14.84 -6.60
CA ARG A 265 3.56 14.53 -7.75
C ARG A 265 2.34 13.68 -7.39
N TYR A 266 2.47 12.72 -6.49
CA TYR A 266 1.35 11.88 -6.07
C TYR A 266 0.40 12.63 -5.14
N LEU A 267 0.93 13.51 -4.29
CA LEU A 267 0.11 14.43 -3.51
C LEU A 267 -0.70 15.37 -4.43
N SER A 268 -0.11 15.88 -5.52
CA SER A 268 -0.85 16.74 -6.47
C SER A 268 -1.94 15.95 -7.20
N PHE A 269 -1.67 14.74 -7.68
CA PHE A 269 -2.69 13.92 -8.33
C PHE A 269 -3.82 13.50 -7.39
N GLY A 270 -3.48 13.11 -6.15
CA GLY A 270 -4.48 12.82 -5.12
C GLY A 270 -5.37 14.03 -4.88
N LYS A 271 -4.79 15.24 -4.75
CA LYS A 271 -5.54 16.48 -4.56
C LYS A 271 -6.42 16.85 -5.75
N GLU A 272 -5.91 16.77 -6.98
CA GLU A 272 -6.68 17.06 -8.20
C GLU A 272 -7.85 16.09 -8.38
N ALA A 273 -7.63 14.81 -8.10
CA ALA A 273 -8.69 13.81 -8.16
C ALA A 273 -9.79 14.11 -7.13
N LEU A 274 -9.41 14.47 -5.90
CA LEU A 274 -10.35 14.92 -4.88
C LEU A 274 -11.13 16.16 -5.34
N GLN A 275 -10.46 17.16 -5.91
CA GLN A 275 -11.13 18.37 -6.42
C GLN A 275 -12.16 18.08 -7.51
N ARG A 276 -11.84 17.21 -8.48
CA ARG A 276 -12.81 16.81 -9.52
C ARG A 276 -14.01 16.07 -8.95
N THR A 277 -13.80 15.23 -7.93
CA THR A 277 -14.89 14.58 -7.22
C THR A 277 -15.79 15.61 -6.53
N VAL A 278 -15.21 16.60 -5.86
CA VAL A 278 -15.96 17.69 -5.20
C VAL A 278 -16.74 18.54 -6.20
N GLU A 279 -16.14 18.90 -7.34
CA GLU A 279 -16.82 19.65 -8.41
C GLU A 279 -18.00 18.86 -9.01
N SER A 280 -17.81 17.56 -9.28
CA SER A 280 -18.86 16.68 -9.79
C SER A 280 -20.02 16.52 -8.80
N ILE A 281 -19.72 16.34 -7.51
CA ILE A 281 -20.73 16.26 -6.44
C ILE A 281 -21.47 17.60 -6.32
N GLY A 282 -20.77 18.73 -6.41
CA GLY A 282 -21.37 20.07 -6.42
C GLY A 282 -22.37 20.26 -7.56
N GLU A 283 -22.01 19.81 -8.77
CA GLU A 283 -22.90 19.84 -9.93
C GLU A 283 -24.12 18.92 -9.78
N GLU A 284 -23.95 17.71 -9.22
CA GLU A 284 -25.06 16.78 -8.97
C GLU A 284 -25.99 17.29 -7.87
N THR A 285 -25.44 17.86 -6.80
CA THR A 285 -26.21 18.47 -5.70
C THR A 285 -27.01 19.66 -6.22
N LEU A 286 -26.42 20.49 -7.08
CA LEU A 286 -27.13 21.56 -7.79
C LEU A 286 -28.25 20.99 -8.67
N LYS A 287 -27.99 19.97 -9.49
CA LYS A 287 -29.02 19.31 -10.34
C LYS A 287 -30.17 18.72 -9.51
N LEU A 288 -29.89 18.12 -8.35
CA LEU A 288 -30.89 17.59 -7.43
C LEU A 288 -31.72 18.70 -6.76
N SER A 289 -31.09 19.84 -6.44
CA SER A 289 -31.78 21.02 -5.90
C SER A 289 -32.71 21.67 -6.93
N PHE A 290 -32.31 21.73 -8.21
CA PHE A 290 -33.15 22.23 -9.31
C PHE A 290 -34.30 21.28 -9.68
N LYS A 291 -34.15 19.96 -9.48
CA LYS A 291 -35.25 19.00 -9.67
C LYS A 291 -36.29 19.01 -8.54
N ARG A 292 -35.98 19.59 -7.37
CA ARG A 292 -36.88 19.62 -6.20
C ARG A 292 -37.82 20.84 -6.11
N ASN A 293 -37.85 21.73 -7.11
CA ASN A 293 -38.86 22.79 -7.17
C ASN A 293 -39.61 22.84 -8.49
N PRO A 294 -40.83 22.27 -8.49
CA PRO A 294 -41.99 22.98 -8.97
C PRO A 294 -43.00 23.09 -7.82
N ILE A 295 -42.83 24.10 -6.95
CA ILE A 295 -43.95 24.54 -6.12
C ILE A 295 -44.82 25.40 -7.02
N ILE A 296 -45.81 24.74 -7.63
CA ILE A 296 -47.00 25.38 -8.17
C ILE A 296 -47.88 25.75 -6.98
N TYR A 297 -48.15 27.05 -6.82
CA TYR A 297 -49.39 27.56 -6.24
C TYR A 297 -49.85 28.75 -7.07
#